data_AF-A0A060BUR8-F1
#
_entry.id   AF-A0A060BUR8-F1
#
_cell.length_a   1.000
_cell.length_b   1.000
_cell.length_c   1.000
_cell.angle_alpha   90.00
_cell.angle_beta   90.00
_cell.angle_gamma   90.00
#
_symmetry.space_group_name_H-M   'P 1'
#
loop_
_entity.id
_entity.type
_entity.pdbx_description
1 polymer ?
#
loop_
_entity_poly.entity_id
_entity_poly.type
_entity_poly.pdbx_seq_one_letter_code
_entity_poly.pdbx_strand_id
1 'polypeptide(L)'
;RTGKHGSENTLKSSAIAGVTNIGDDTNWCGHDFAQANWYAFGRLAWNPALTSENIAREWLQQTFTSDPKFVDVMSLLMTESREAVVNYMMPLGLHHIFAEGHHYGPEPWFYREGMREDWMPSYYHKADSAGIGFDRSNTGSG
;
A
#
# COMPACT_ATOMS: atom_id res chain seq x y z
N ARG A 1 -2.33 -34.87 34.34
CA ARG A 1 -1.81 -34.29 33.07
C ARG A 1 -3.02 -33.86 32.24
N THR A 2 -3.36 -32.58 32.26
CA THR A 2 -4.20 -31.92 31.25
C THR A 2 -3.75 -30.46 31.21
N GLY A 3 -3.23 -30.05 30.05
CA GLY A 3 -2.59 -28.76 29.85
C GLY A 3 -3.60 -27.61 29.84
N LYS A 4 -3.20 -26.48 30.42
CA LYS A 4 -3.90 -25.20 30.28
C LYS A 4 -3.71 -24.73 28.82
N HIS A 5 -4.78 -24.67 28.05
CA HIS A 5 -4.80 -23.84 26.85
C HIS A 5 -4.85 -22.38 27.27
N GLY A 6 -3.95 -21.58 26.69
CA GLY A 6 -3.85 -20.15 26.92
C GLY A 6 -5.13 -19.44 26.48
N SER A 7 -5.62 -18.56 27.33
CA SER A 7 -6.72 -17.66 27.03
C SER A 7 -6.35 -16.76 25.85
N GLU A 8 -7.11 -16.85 24.76
CA GLU A 8 -7.10 -15.86 23.69
C GLU A 8 -7.43 -14.49 24.30
N ASN A 9 -6.50 -13.55 24.14
CA ASN A 9 -6.64 -12.20 24.64
C ASN A 9 -7.63 -11.47 23.70
N THR A 10 -8.92 -11.61 23.95
CA THR A 10 -9.95 -10.91 23.19
C THR A 10 -9.84 -9.41 23.50
N LEU A 11 -9.36 -8.62 22.54
CA LEU A 11 -9.31 -7.17 22.66
C LEU A 11 -10.73 -6.65 22.93
N LYS A 12 -10.90 -5.83 23.95
CA LYS A 12 -12.19 -5.22 24.32
C LYS A 12 -12.77 -4.32 23.22
N SER A 13 -11.93 -3.83 22.32
CA SER A 13 -12.31 -3.05 21.15
C SER A 13 -11.24 -3.21 20.07
N SER A 14 -11.66 -3.31 18.81
CA SER A 14 -10.79 -3.27 17.63
C SER A 14 -11.27 -2.14 16.72
N ALA A 15 -10.33 -1.53 16.00
CA ALA A 15 -10.61 -0.45 15.07
C ALA A 15 -9.58 -0.44 13.95
N ILE A 16 -9.93 0.20 12.84
CA ILE A 16 -9.05 0.53 11.72
C ILE A 16 -9.25 2.01 11.39
N ALA A 17 -8.17 2.71 11.03
CA ALA A 17 -8.19 4.11 10.63
C ALA A 17 -7.54 4.26 9.25
N GLY A 18 -8.04 5.21 8.45
CA GLY A 18 -7.55 5.49 7.11
C GLY A 18 -7.28 6.98 6.98
N VAL A 19 -6.08 7.35 6.52
CA VAL A 19 -5.75 8.73 6.18
C VAL A 19 -6.36 9.02 4.82
N THR A 20 -7.37 9.88 4.79
CA THR A 20 -8.06 10.23 3.54
C THR A 20 -7.24 11.27 2.77
N ASN A 21 -7.31 11.22 1.45
CA ASN A 21 -6.68 12.18 0.54
C ASN A 21 -7.69 13.16 -0.05
N ILE A 22 -8.75 13.49 0.71
CA ILE A 22 -9.78 14.43 0.23
C ILE A 22 -9.35 15.88 0.43
N GLY A 23 -9.78 16.75 -0.49
CA GLY A 23 -9.61 18.19 -0.43
C GLY A 23 -10.85 18.92 -0.94
N ASP A 24 -10.67 20.18 -1.35
CA ASP A 24 -11.68 21.05 -1.94
C ASP A 24 -11.83 20.89 -3.46
N ASP A 25 -11.08 19.98 -4.07
CA ASP A 25 -11.27 19.55 -5.46
C ASP A 25 -12.71 19.08 -5.68
N THR A 26 -13.28 19.39 -6.86
CA THR A 26 -14.67 19.03 -7.20
C THR A 26 -14.97 17.53 -7.06
N ASN A 27 -13.97 16.68 -7.33
CA ASN A 27 -14.07 15.22 -7.20
C ASN A 27 -13.52 14.70 -5.86
N TRP A 28 -13.22 15.59 -4.91
CA TRP A 28 -12.63 15.37 -3.59
C TRP A 28 -11.21 14.82 -3.58
N CYS A 29 -10.89 13.84 -4.41
CA CYS A 29 -9.65 13.06 -4.31
C CYS A 29 -8.55 13.47 -5.30
N GLY A 30 -8.77 14.52 -6.11
CA GLY A 30 -7.89 14.95 -7.21
C GLY A 30 -7.92 14.00 -8.40
N HIS A 31 -7.58 12.73 -8.19
CA HIS A 31 -7.68 11.67 -9.20
C HIS A 31 -8.98 10.88 -9.03
N ASP A 32 -9.78 10.69 -10.09
CA ASP A 32 -11.10 10.04 -9.99
C ASP A 32 -11.02 8.63 -9.38
N PHE A 33 -10.05 7.82 -9.82
CA PHE A 33 -9.81 6.48 -9.25
C PHE A 33 -9.30 6.48 -7.80
N ALA A 34 -8.81 7.61 -7.26
CA ALA A 34 -8.43 7.67 -5.85
C ALA A 34 -9.66 7.61 -4.93
N GLN A 35 -10.86 7.95 -5.43
CA GLN A 35 -12.11 7.71 -4.69
C GLN A 35 -12.34 6.21 -4.42
N ALA A 36 -11.89 5.33 -5.33
CA ALA A 36 -12.00 3.88 -5.14
C ALA A 36 -11.19 3.39 -3.93
N ASN A 37 -10.06 4.04 -3.60
CA ASN A 37 -9.29 3.70 -2.40
C ASN A 37 -10.06 4.06 -1.13
N TRP A 38 -10.69 5.23 -1.10
CA TRP A 38 -11.52 5.65 0.03
C TRP A 38 -12.74 4.73 0.19
N TYR A 39 -13.37 4.36 -0.93
CA TYR A 39 -14.45 3.38 -0.97
C TYR A 39 -14.00 2.02 -0.42
N ALA A 40 -12.90 1.47 -0.95
CA ALA A 40 -12.34 0.19 -0.53
C ALA A 40 -11.99 0.16 0.95
N PHE A 41 -11.41 1.24 1.49
CA PHE A 41 -11.16 1.37 2.92
C PHE A 41 -12.44 1.20 3.75
N GLY A 42 -13.52 1.90 3.39
CA GLY A 42 -14.81 1.76 4.09
C GLY A 42 -15.41 0.36 4.00
N ARG A 43 -15.34 -0.27 2.82
CA ARG A 43 -15.82 -1.65 2.61
C ARG A 43 -15.04 -2.66 3.45
N LEU A 44 -13.71 -2.55 3.47
CA LEU A 44 -12.83 -3.46 4.24
C LEU A 44 -12.89 -3.22 5.74
N ALA A 45 -13.11 -1.97 6.18
CA ALA A 45 -13.36 -1.66 7.58
C ALA A 45 -14.65 -2.32 8.09
N TRP A 46 -15.66 -2.45 7.22
CA TRP A 46 -16.91 -3.14 7.52
C TRP A 46 -16.77 -4.66 7.46
N ASN A 47 -16.17 -5.19 6.39
CA ASN A 47 -15.95 -6.62 6.20
C ASN A 47 -14.57 -6.88 5.54
N PRO A 48 -13.56 -7.31 6.31
CA PRO A 48 -12.21 -7.54 5.79
C PRO A 48 -12.10 -8.80 4.91
N ALA A 49 -13.16 -9.62 4.80
CA ALA A 49 -13.19 -10.78 3.92
C ALA A 49 -13.61 -10.44 2.48
N LEU A 50 -13.98 -9.19 2.19
CA LEU A 50 -14.27 -8.75 0.83
C LEU A 50 -13.00 -8.78 -0.04
N THR A 51 -13.16 -9.17 -1.30
CA THR A 51 -12.05 -9.16 -2.26
C THR A 51 -11.98 -7.81 -2.99
N SER A 52 -10.79 -7.44 -3.43
CA SER A 52 -10.55 -6.21 -4.19
C SER A 52 -11.36 -6.17 -5.48
N GLU A 53 -11.54 -7.31 -6.16
CA GLU A 53 -12.34 -7.42 -7.38
C GLU A 53 -13.80 -7.06 -7.12
N ASN A 54 -14.40 -7.62 -6.05
CA ASN A 54 -15.79 -7.35 -5.70
C ASN A 54 -16.01 -5.86 -5.37
N ILE A 55 -15.09 -5.27 -4.60
CA ILE A 55 -15.13 -3.85 -4.25
C ILE A 55 -14.99 -2.97 -5.50
N ALA A 56 -14.03 -3.27 -6.38
CA ALA A 56 -13.81 -2.50 -7.61
C ALA A 56 -15.05 -2.53 -8.51
N ARG A 57 -15.66 -3.71 -8.70
CA ARG A 57 -16.89 -3.87 -9.49
C ARG A 57 -18.06 -3.10 -8.91
N GLU A 58 -18.23 -3.12 -7.58
CA GLU A 58 -19.28 -2.38 -6.89
C GLU A 58 -19.12 -0.87 -7.11
N TRP A 59 -17.90 -0.34 -6.91
CA TRP A 59 -17.59 1.07 -7.07
C TRP A 59 -17.74 1.55 -8.53
N LEU A 60 -17.26 0.78 -9.51
CA LEU A 60 -17.36 1.10 -10.94
C LEU A 60 -18.83 1.23 -11.40
N GLN A 61 -19.69 0.34 -10.92
CA GLN A 61 -21.12 0.36 -11.23
C GLN A 61 -21.84 1.58 -10.64
N GLN A 62 -21.42 2.03 -9.46
CA GLN A 62 -21.99 3.20 -8.78
C GLN A 62 -21.45 4.53 -9.33
N THR A 63 -20.23 4.53 -9.88
CA THR A 63 -19.51 5.75 -10.26
C THR A 63 -19.57 6.04 -11.75
N PHE A 64 -19.51 5.02 -12.61
CA PHE A 64 -19.42 5.20 -14.06
C PHE A 64 -20.60 4.59 -14.82
N THR A 65 -20.74 3.26 -14.78
CA THR A 65 -21.76 2.54 -15.57
C THR A 65 -21.91 1.10 -15.11
N SER A 66 -23.09 0.52 -15.31
CA SER A 66 -23.37 -0.89 -15.09
C SER A 66 -23.15 -1.78 -16.32
N ASP A 67 -22.60 -1.26 -17.42
CA ASP A 67 -22.25 -2.08 -18.60
C ASP A 67 -21.18 -3.12 -18.21
N PRO A 68 -21.49 -4.43 -18.30
CA PRO A 68 -20.54 -5.49 -17.94
C PRO A 68 -19.21 -5.39 -18.69
N LYS A 69 -19.21 -4.96 -19.97
CA LYS A 69 -17.97 -4.85 -20.75
C LYS A 69 -17.01 -3.84 -20.15
N PHE A 70 -17.53 -2.70 -19.69
CA PHE A 70 -16.73 -1.68 -19.03
C PHE A 70 -16.29 -2.15 -17.64
N VAL A 71 -17.22 -2.68 -16.85
CA VAL A 71 -16.95 -3.10 -15.46
C VAL A 71 -15.90 -4.21 -15.42
N ASP A 72 -15.98 -5.20 -16.31
CA ASP A 72 -15.04 -6.32 -16.34
C ASP A 72 -13.62 -5.83 -16.65
N VAL A 73 -13.45 -5.05 -17.73
CA VAL A 73 -12.13 -4.52 -18.14
C VAL A 73 -11.55 -3.58 -17.08
N MET A 74 -12.35 -2.66 -16.56
CA MET A 74 -11.87 -1.67 -15.61
C MET A 74 -11.60 -2.28 -14.23
N SER A 75 -12.34 -3.31 -13.82
CA SER A 75 -12.07 -4.02 -12.57
C SER A 75 -10.70 -4.68 -12.60
N LEU A 76 -10.34 -5.33 -13.71
CA LEU A 76 -9.02 -5.92 -13.91
C LEU A 76 -7.91 -4.85 -13.83
N LEU A 77 -8.06 -3.76 -14.60
CA LEU A 77 -7.11 -2.65 -14.60
C LEU A 77 -6.90 -2.09 -13.17
N MET A 78 -7.97 -1.89 -12.42
CA MET A 78 -7.88 -1.42 -11.04
C MET A 78 -7.11 -2.39 -10.15
N THR A 79 -7.40 -3.69 -10.23
CA THR A 79 -6.73 -4.72 -9.41
C THR A 79 -5.25 -4.90 -9.73
N GLU A 80 -4.84 -4.63 -10.97
CA GLU A 80 -3.42 -4.70 -11.39
C GLU A 80 -2.64 -3.41 -11.11
N SER A 81 -3.33 -2.27 -10.98
CA SER A 81 -2.72 -0.93 -10.89
C SER A 81 -1.71 -0.80 -9.74
N ARG A 82 -2.00 -1.38 -8.57
CA ARG A 82 -1.12 -1.33 -7.41
C ARG A 82 0.20 -2.04 -7.67
N GLU A 83 0.15 -3.19 -8.32
CA GLU A 83 1.36 -3.97 -8.61
C GLU A 83 2.18 -3.33 -9.74
N ALA A 84 1.53 -2.61 -10.67
CA ALA A 84 2.26 -1.78 -11.64
C ALA A 84 3.14 -0.75 -10.92
N VAL A 85 2.62 -0.05 -9.90
CA VAL A 85 3.40 0.91 -9.08
C VAL A 85 4.54 0.23 -8.33
N VAL A 86 4.30 -0.93 -7.73
CA VAL A 86 5.37 -1.73 -7.09
C VAL A 86 6.47 -2.05 -8.10
N ASN A 87 6.11 -2.51 -9.30
CA ASN A 87 7.05 -2.93 -10.32
C ASN A 87 7.95 -1.79 -10.82
N TYR A 88 7.39 -0.60 -11.09
CA TYR A 88 8.19 0.51 -11.60
C TYR A 88 8.86 1.36 -10.51
N MET A 89 8.40 1.28 -9.26
CA MET A 89 9.02 2.02 -8.15
C MET A 89 9.96 1.15 -7.33
N MET A 90 9.46 0.08 -6.73
CA MET A 90 10.08 -0.60 -5.59
C MET A 90 9.82 -2.12 -5.63
N PRO A 91 10.29 -2.84 -6.68
CA PRO A 91 10.05 -4.27 -6.81
C PRO A 91 10.93 -5.10 -5.86
N LEU A 92 10.63 -6.40 -5.73
CA LEU A 92 11.47 -7.38 -5.00
C LEU A 92 11.72 -7.05 -3.52
N GLY A 93 10.82 -6.29 -2.89
CA GLY A 93 10.98 -5.86 -1.49
C GLY A 93 11.91 -4.66 -1.30
N LEU A 94 12.35 -4.01 -2.38
CA LEU A 94 12.98 -2.70 -2.30
C LEU A 94 12.03 -1.70 -1.66
N HIS A 95 12.59 -0.72 -0.96
CA HIS A 95 11.84 0.26 -0.21
C HIS A 95 12.62 1.58 -0.12
N HIS A 96 11.89 2.68 0.04
CA HIS A 96 12.44 3.99 0.34
C HIS A 96 13.42 4.55 -0.73
N ILE A 97 13.12 4.34 -2.01
CA ILE A 97 13.92 4.88 -3.14
C ILE A 97 13.21 6.02 -3.88
N PHE A 98 12.39 6.78 -3.16
CA PHE A 98 11.70 7.97 -3.64
C PHE A 98 12.47 9.25 -3.28
N ALA A 99 12.23 10.32 -4.04
CA ALA A 99 12.86 11.62 -3.88
C ALA A 99 12.57 12.26 -2.53
N GLU A 100 13.60 12.80 -1.88
CA GLU A 100 13.46 13.40 -0.56
C GLU A 100 12.49 14.59 -0.56
N GLY A 101 11.73 14.73 0.54
CA GLY A 101 10.78 15.80 0.77
C GLY A 101 9.43 15.62 0.06
N HIS A 102 9.44 15.32 -1.25
CA HIS A 102 8.19 15.29 -2.04
C HIS A 102 7.74 13.89 -2.48
N HIS A 103 8.62 12.88 -2.44
CA HIS A 103 8.32 11.46 -2.66
C HIS A 103 7.69 11.09 -4.02
N TYR A 104 7.67 12.02 -4.98
CA TYR A 104 6.96 11.85 -6.27
C TYR A 104 7.78 11.06 -7.31
N GLY A 105 9.09 11.25 -7.34
CA GLY A 105 9.99 10.64 -8.32
C GLY A 105 10.99 9.68 -7.67
N PRO A 106 11.80 8.97 -8.48
CA PRO A 106 12.84 8.09 -7.97
C PRO A 106 14.05 8.89 -7.50
N GLU A 107 14.66 8.48 -6.38
CA GLU A 107 15.96 9.00 -5.94
C GLU A 107 16.73 7.95 -5.11
N PRO A 108 17.02 6.75 -5.65
CA PRO A 108 17.72 5.70 -4.90
C PRO A 108 19.13 6.09 -4.43
N TRP A 109 19.73 7.11 -5.04
CA TRP A 109 21.07 7.62 -4.71
C TRP A 109 21.07 8.74 -3.66
N PHE A 110 19.90 9.15 -3.14
CA PHE A 110 19.83 10.29 -2.22
C PHE A 110 20.77 10.12 -1.02
N TYR A 111 21.53 11.17 -0.73
CA TYR A 111 22.41 11.26 0.42
C TYR A 111 22.49 12.70 0.92
N ARG A 112 22.41 12.89 2.24
CA ARG A 112 22.63 14.18 2.89
C ARG A 112 23.43 13.95 4.17
N GLU A 113 24.60 14.59 4.24
CA GLU A 113 25.45 14.53 5.43
C GLU A 113 24.70 15.04 6.67
N GLY A 114 24.82 14.32 7.79
CA GLY A 114 24.16 14.66 9.05
C GLY A 114 22.66 14.34 9.10
N MET A 115 22.05 13.86 8.02
CA MET A 115 20.69 13.36 8.03
C MET A 115 20.64 12.00 8.73
N ARG A 116 19.50 11.68 9.36
CA ARG A 116 19.30 10.35 9.94
C ARG A 116 19.46 9.28 8.86
N GLU A 117 20.21 8.23 9.17
CA GLU A 117 20.47 7.15 8.20
C GLU A 117 19.17 6.48 7.72
N ASP A 118 18.21 6.28 8.62
CA ASP A 118 16.92 5.69 8.30
C ASP A 118 15.98 6.62 7.51
N TRP A 119 16.45 7.80 7.10
CA TRP A 119 15.80 8.66 6.10
C TRP A 119 16.47 8.59 4.73
N MET A 120 17.56 7.84 4.59
CA MET A 120 18.29 7.71 3.32
C MET A 120 18.00 6.35 2.66
N PRO A 121 17.80 6.30 1.33
CA PRO A 121 17.54 5.05 0.61
C PRO A 121 18.60 3.97 0.83
N SER A 122 19.88 4.36 0.88
CA SER A 122 21.02 3.44 1.03
C SER A 122 21.01 2.67 2.35
N TYR A 123 20.35 3.20 3.38
CA TYR A 123 20.11 2.46 4.62
C TYR A 123 19.25 1.22 4.38
N TYR A 124 18.25 1.31 3.49
CA TYR A 124 17.31 0.23 3.20
C TYR A 124 17.84 -0.74 2.15
N HIS A 125 18.27 -0.24 0.99
CA HIS A 125 18.60 -1.15 -0.12
C HIS A 125 19.99 -1.80 0.04
N LYS A 126 20.94 -1.21 0.79
CA LYS A 126 22.29 -1.76 1.02
C LYS A 126 22.98 -2.25 -0.27
N ALA A 127 22.82 -1.51 -1.36
CA ALA A 127 23.34 -1.94 -2.66
C ALA A 127 24.85 -1.65 -2.75
N ASP A 128 25.62 -2.63 -3.18
CA ASP A 128 27.03 -2.51 -3.49
C ASP A 128 27.44 -3.45 -4.64
N SER A 129 28.74 -3.64 -4.86
CA SER A 129 29.25 -4.51 -5.92
C SER A 129 28.99 -6.01 -5.71
N ALA A 130 28.70 -6.43 -4.47
CA ALA A 130 28.47 -7.82 -4.11
C ALA A 130 26.98 -8.18 -4.08
N GLY A 131 26.10 -7.22 -3.79
CA GLY A 131 24.66 -7.49 -3.78
C GLY A 131 23.78 -6.32 -3.37
N ILE A 132 22.55 -6.65 -2.97
CA ILE A 132 21.51 -5.73 -2.55
C ILE A 132 20.56 -6.44 -1.57
N GLY A 133 19.97 -5.70 -0.64
CA GLY A 133 18.99 -6.20 0.32
C GLY A 133 19.38 -5.97 1.78
N PHE A 134 18.38 -5.94 2.66
CA PHE A 134 18.57 -5.78 4.10
C PHE A 134 18.35 -7.13 4.81
N ASP A 135 19.40 -7.70 5.41
CA ASP A 135 19.28 -8.94 6.18
C ASP A 135 18.47 -8.70 7.47
N ARG A 136 17.23 -9.20 7.47
CA ARG A 136 16.34 -9.23 8.64
C ARG A 136 16.10 -10.64 9.16
N SER A 137 17.04 -11.56 8.92
CA SER A 137 17.04 -12.90 9.52
C SER A 137 17.79 -12.90 10.85
N ASN A 138 17.97 -14.09 11.42
CA ASN A 138 18.72 -14.31 12.66
C ASN A 138 20.22 -13.98 12.59
N THR A 139 20.77 -13.83 11.37
CA THR A 139 22.15 -13.34 11.16
C THR A 139 22.22 -11.83 10.93
N GLY A 140 21.07 -11.17 10.77
CA GLY A 140 20.94 -9.75 10.52
C GLY A 140 20.32 -9.02 11.70
N SER A 141 19.23 -8.28 11.46
CA SER A 141 18.56 -7.47 12.50
C SER A 141 17.50 -8.20 13.34
N GLY A 142 17.21 -9.50 13.11
CA GLY A 142 16.16 -10.21 13.87
C GLY A 142 15.80 -11.61 13.37
#